data_AF-A0A9Q0ZUW0-F1
#
_entry.id   AF-A0A9Q0ZUW0-F1
#
_cell.length_a   1.000
_cell.length_b   1.000
_cell.length_c   1.000
_cell.angle_alpha   90.00
_cell.angle_beta   90.00
_cell.angle_gamma   90.00
#
_symmetry.space_group_name_H-M   'P 1'
#
loop_
_entity.id
_entity.type
_entity.pdbx_description
1 polymer ?
#
loop_
_entity_poly.entity_id
_entity_poly.type
_entity_poly.pdbx_seq_one_letter_code
_entity_poly.pdbx_strand_id
1 'polypeptide(L)'
;MSSLPLEMIAEILCRLQAKELLCCRSVSKPWCALIDGPNFVKLHLKHSVDTSSNLYIILRTTSHVHYMSFDENLVLNDCVTLKELNHPLMCYNHGIKVLGSVNGLLCISNVVDDIAVWNPSIRKHRVVPFLPIELKRYFGTKSCSVYVLGFGYDSVRDDYKVVRIAQFGGGGKRSFESEVKVYSLRKQSWRRIGDMPYCVLYPGANGVFTNGALHWVVGENPESNVANIVVALDLGVEDYREVLQPEYKDKNFYIDLGILRGCLCFLANFLGQRVDVWIMKEYGVRESWTKLFSVAQGEVNGFLRSLKPLAYSKSGNEVLIEHDNLDLCWYDLKRKQIKNRIPGMPYSFEADAFVESLISVNPNRHLDGRTQDENEDMNMRDDFLSEGFKLVL
;
A
#
# COMPACT_ATOMS: atom_id res chain seq x y z
N MET A 1 -32.20 -34.06 -4.60
CA MET A 1 -31.50 -33.27 -3.57
C MET A 1 -31.78 -31.80 -3.83
N SER A 2 -32.30 -31.06 -2.86
CA SER A 2 -32.51 -29.61 -2.98
C SER A 2 -31.15 -28.93 -3.06
N SER A 3 -30.78 -28.41 -4.23
CA SER A 3 -29.56 -27.62 -4.43
C SER A 3 -29.74 -26.25 -3.79
N LEU A 4 -28.81 -25.85 -2.92
CA LEU A 4 -28.76 -24.49 -2.39
C LEU A 4 -28.58 -23.49 -3.56
N PRO A 5 -29.32 -22.37 -3.60
CA PRO A 5 -29.16 -21.35 -4.63
C PRO A 5 -27.73 -20.80 -4.68
N LEU A 6 -27.25 -20.43 -5.88
CA LEU A 6 -25.90 -19.89 -6.07
C LEU A 6 -25.67 -18.59 -5.29
N GLU A 7 -26.70 -17.76 -5.09
CA GLU A 7 -26.56 -16.55 -4.27
C GLU A 7 -26.24 -16.88 -2.81
N MET A 8 -26.92 -17.88 -2.23
CA MET A 8 -26.65 -18.31 -0.85
C MET A 8 -25.26 -18.92 -0.73
N ILE A 9 -24.80 -19.66 -1.74
CA ILE A 9 -23.43 -20.17 -1.78
C ILE A 9 -22.44 -19.01 -1.80
N ALA A 10 -22.68 -17.98 -2.61
CA ALA A 10 -21.83 -16.79 -2.67
C ALA A 10 -21.74 -16.08 -1.30
N GLU A 11 -22.86 -15.95 -0.58
CA GLU A 11 -22.88 -15.35 0.77
C GLU A 11 -22.14 -16.17 1.84
N ILE A 12 -22.07 -17.49 1.69
CA ILE A 12 -21.29 -18.35 2.57
C ILE A 12 -19.81 -18.22 2.22
N LEU A 13 -19.47 -18.38 0.94
CA LEU A 13 -18.10 -18.35 0.46
C LEU A 13 -17.44 -16.99 0.68
N CYS A 14 -18.16 -15.87 0.55
CA CYS A 14 -17.58 -14.54 0.71
C CYS A 14 -17.02 -14.27 2.13
N ARG A 15 -17.35 -15.11 3.11
CA ARG A 15 -16.86 -15.03 4.49
C ARG A 15 -15.55 -15.81 4.72
N LEU A 16 -15.14 -16.64 3.77
CA LEU A 16 -13.94 -17.46 3.85
C LEU A 16 -12.68 -16.67 3.49
N GLN A 17 -11.53 -17.19 3.91
CA GLN A 17 -10.24 -16.66 3.49
C GLN A 17 -9.97 -17.00 2.03
N ALA A 18 -9.20 -16.16 1.33
CA ALA A 18 -8.80 -16.34 -0.05
C ALA A 18 -8.14 -17.71 -0.28
N LYS A 19 -7.30 -18.17 0.65
CA LYS A 19 -6.67 -19.50 0.55
C LYS A 19 -7.72 -20.62 0.51
N GLU A 20 -8.74 -20.54 1.36
CA GLU A 20 -9.83 -21.53 1.42
C GLU A 20 -10.68 -21.47 0.16
N LEU A 21 -10.98 -20.26 -0.33
CA LEU A 21 -11.68 -20.04 -1.59
C LEU A 21 -10.94 -20.64 -2.78
N LEU A 22 -9.61 -20.52 -2.83
CA LEU A 22 -8.80 -21.15 -3.86
C LEU A 22 -8.92 -22.68 -3.83
N CYS A 23 -9.07 -23.30 -2.67
CA CYS A 23 -9.37 -24.73 -2.55
C CYS A 23 -10.81 -25.05 -2.98
N CYS A 24 -11.77 -24.19 -2.64
CA CYS A 24 -13.18 -24.35 -3.02
C CYS A 24 -13.42 -24.35 -4.53
N ARG A 25 -12.51 -23.78 -5.33
CA ARG A 25 -12.53 -23.87 -6.81
C ARG A 25 -12.56 -25.32 -7.31
N SER A 26 -11.95 -26.25 -6.58
CA SER A 26 -11.88 -27.66 -6.95
C SER A 26 -13.15 -28.45 -6.61
N VAL A 27 -14.11 -27.86 -5.88
CA VAL A 27 -15.35 -28.55 -5.45
C VAL A 27 -16.29 -28.81 -6.62
N SER A 28 -16.49 -27.82 -7.50
CA SER A 28 -17.35 -27.95 -8.68
C SER A 28 -17.08 -26.86 -9.72
N LYS A 29 -17.48 -27.09 -10.99
CA LYS A 29 -17.38 -26.07 -12.05
C LYS A 29 -18.18 -24.80 -11.72
N PRO A 30 -19.43 -24.85 -11.20
CA PRO A 30 -20.15 -23.64 -10.79
C PRO A 30 -19.44 -22.85 -9.69
N TRP A 31 -18.82 -23.52 -8.71
CA TRP A 31 -18.07 -22.85 -7.64
C TRP A 31 -16.82 -22.16 -8.18
N CYS A 32 -16.06 -22.84 -9.05
CA CYS A 32 -14.91 -22.25 -9.72
C CYS A 32 -15.32 -20.99 -10.51
N ALA A 33 -16.37 -21.07 -11.33
CA ALA A 33 -16.87 -19.94 -12.11
C ALA A 33 -17.40 -18.79 -11.23
N LEU A 34 -18.05 -19.11 -10.11
CA LEU A 34 -18.51 -18.12 -9.14
C LEU A 34 -17.31 -17.39 -8.51
N ILE A 35 -16.34 -18.13 -7.98
CA ILE A 35 -15.17 -17.58 -7.25
C ILE A 35 -14.28 -16.75 -8.18
N ASP A 36 -14.08 -17.20 -9.42
CA ASP A 36 -13.30 -16.48 -10.43
C ASP A 36 -14.08 -15.30 -11.05
N GLY A 37 -15.38 -15.17 -10.74
CA GLY A 37 -16.25 -14.13 -11.27
C GLY A 37 -15.96 -12.75 -10.66
N PRO A 38 -15.92 -11.67 -11.46
CA PRO A 38 -15.58 -10.33 -10.97
C PRO A 38 -16.54 -9.80 -9.90
N ASN A 39 -17.82 -10.18 -9.97
CA ASN A 39 -18.82 -9.79 -8.98
C ASN A 39 -18.53 -10.42 -7.61
N PHE A 40 -18.14 -11.70 -7.59
CA PHE A 40 -17.79 -12.38 -6.34
C PHE A 40 -16.50 -11.81 -5.76
N VAL A 41 -15.48 -11.55 -6.59
CA VAL A 41 -14.23 -10.92 -6.13
C VAL A 41 -14.50 -9.56 -5.48
N LYS A 42 -15.33 -8.71 -6.11
CA LYS A 42 -15.75 -7.42 -5.54
C LYS A 42 -16.57 -7.60 -4.25
N LEU A 43 -17.45 -8.58 -4.20
CA LEU A 43 -18.26 -8.91 -3.02
C LEU A 43 -17.39 -9.37 -1.84
N HIS A 44 -16.44 -10.27 -2.06
CA HIS A 44 -15.51 -10.79 -1.05
C HIS A 44 -14.61 -9.68 -0.50
N LEU A 45 -14.07 -8.83 -1.36
CA LEU A 45 -13.26 -7.68 -0.95
C LEU A 45 -14.08 -6.70 -0.12
N LYS A 46 -15.28 -6.34 -0.59
CA LYS A 46 -16.18 -5.42 0.12
C LYS A 46 -16.55 -5.98 1.50
N HIS A 47 -16.94 -7.26 1.56
CA HIS A 47 -17.25 -7.92 2.83
C HIS A 47 -16.06 -7.85 3.80
N SER A 48 -14.84 -8.12 3.31
CA SER A 48 -13.63 -8.08 4.13
C SER A 48 -13.33 -6.68 4.67
N VAL A 49 -13.50 -5.63 3.86
CA VAL A 49 -13.34 -4.23 4.31
C VAL A 49 -14.42 -3.83 5.31
N ASP A 50 -15.70 -4.09 4.98
CA ASP A 50 -16.85 -3.67 5.79
C ASP A 50 -16.85 -4.32 7.17
N THR A 51 -16.49 -5.61 7.24
CA THR A 51 -16.46 -6.38 8.50
C THR A 51 -15.10 -6.36 9.19
N SER A 52 -14.07 -5.77 8.55
CA SER A 52 -12.67 -5.89 8.96
C SER A 52 -12.22 -7.36 9.15
N SER A 53 -12.86 -8.29 8.42
CA SER A 53 -12.41 -9.68 8.33
C SER A 53 -11.24 -9.78 7.35
N ASN A 54 -10.39 -10.79 7.53
CA ASN A 54 -9.24 -11.03 6.65
C ASN A 54 -8.27 -9.84 6.55
N LEU A 55 -8.20 -9.03 7.61
CA LEU A 55 -7.21 -7.98 7.76
C LEU A 55 -5.91 -8.59 8.32
N TYR A 56 -4.79 -8.14 7.77
CA TYR A 56 -3.45 -8.52 8.18
C TYR A 56 -2.61 -7.26 8.36
N ILE A 57 -1.61 -7.37 9.23
CA ILE A 57 -0.56 -6.37 9.37
C ILE A 57 0.68 -6.95 8.69
N ILE A 58 1.14 -6.26 7.65
CA ILE A 58 2.43 -6.51 7.02
C ILE A 58 3.48 -5.80 7.84
N LEU A 59 4.55 -6.49 8.22
CA LEU A 59 5.70 -5.94 8.92
C LEU A 59 6.94 -6.11 8.04
N ARG A 60 7.61 -5.01 7.73
CA ARG A 60 8.82 -5.01 6.91
C ARG A 60 10.02 -4.71 7.76
N THR A 61 10.94 -5.65 7.84
CA THR A 61 12.26 -5.41 8.44
C THR A 61 13.25 -5.07 7.33
N THR A 62 14.49 -4.78 7.71
CA THR A 62 15.59 -4.63 6.75
C THR A 62 15.85 -5.89 5.95
N SER A 63 15.44 -7.06 6.45
CA SER A 63 15.74 -8.37 5.88
C SER A 63 14.55 -9.13 5.30
N HIS A 64 13.34 -8.93 5.80
CA HIS A 64 12.22 -9.80 5.44
C HIS A 64 10.91 -9.03 5.47
N VAL A 65 9.96 -9.51 4.68
CA VAL A 65 8.56 -9.12 4.78
C VAL A 65 7.84 -10.20 5.57
N HIS A 66 7.23 -9.80 6.68
CA HIS A 66 6.40 -10.66 7.50
C HIS A 66 4.95 -10.21 7.44
N TYR A 67 4.06 -11.08 7.86
CA TYR A 67 2.68 -10.72 8.12
C TYR A 67 2.14 -11.43 9.36
N MET A 68 1.17 -10.79 9.99
CA MET A 68 0.38 -11.37 11.07
C MET A 68 -1.10 -11.14 10.81
N SER A 69 -1.94 -12.08 11.25
CA SER A 69 -3.39 -11.89 11.25
C SER A 69 -3.74 -10.75 12.20
N PHE A 70 -4.63 -9.86 11.77
CA PHE A 70 -5.24 -8.89 12.65
C PHE A 70 -6.33 -9.58 13.47
N ASP A 71 -5.92 -10.26 14.54
CA ASP A 71 -6.83 -10.77 15.56
C ASP A 71 -6.52 -10.11 16.91
N GLU A 72 -7.49 -9.37 17.42
CA GLU A 72 -7.41 -8.70 18.73
C GLU A 72 -7.15 -9.66 19.89
N ASN A 73 -7.53 -10.94 19.75
CA ASN A 73 -7.31 -11.94 20.78
C ASN A 73 -5.84 -12.37 20.92
N LEU A 74 -4.99 -12.08 19.92
CA LEU A 74 -3.55 -12.35 19.98
C LEU A 74 -2.82 -11.53 21.06
N VAL A 75 -3.48 -10.52 21.63
CA VAL A 75 -2.93 -9.62 22.64
C VAL A 75 -3.04 -10.19 24.06
N LEU A 76 -3.78 -11.30 24.25
CA LEU A 76 -4.17 -11.72 25.60
C LEU A 76 -3.13 -12.55 26.35
N ASN A 77 -2.20 -13.29 25.74
CA ASN A 77 -1.16 -14.03 26.49
C ASN A 77 0.03 -14.62 25.68
N ASP A 78 0.10 -14.52 24.35
CA ASP A 78 1.12 -15.24 23.55
C ASP A 78 1.98 -14.32 22.68
N CYS A 79 3.22 -14.74 22.40
CA CYS A 79 4.06 -14.13 21.38
C CYS A 79 3.36 -14.18 20.02
N VAL A 80 3.30 -13.05 19.31
CA VAL A 80 2.75 -13.02 17.95
C VAL A 80 3.58 -13.93 17.05
N THR A 81 2.90 -14.87 16.38
CA THR A 81 3.54 -15.69 15.34
C THR A 81 3.64 -14.89 14.04
N LEU A 82 4.83 -14.36 13.78
CA LEU A 82 5.16 -13.73 12.50
C LEU A 82 5.37 -14.80 11.44
N LYS A 83 4.66 -14.66 10.32
CA LYS A 83 4.86 -15.52 9.15
C LYS A 83 5.64 -14.75 8.11
N GLU A 84 6.71 -15.34 7.60
CA GLU A 84 7.45 -14.75 6.49
C GLU A 84 6.61 -14.80 5.21
N LEU A 85 6.71 -13.76 4.41
CA LEU A 85 6.02 -13.57 3.16
C LEU A 85 7.04 -13.46 2.02
N ASN A 86 7.10 -14.50 1.21
CA ASN A 86 8.00 -14.55 0.06
C ASN A 86 7.53 -13.55 -1.01
N HIS A 87 8.25 -12.43 -1.12
CA HIS A 87 7.98 -11.40 -2.11
C HIS A 87 8.62 -11.73 -3.47
N PRO A 88 8.07 -11.22 -4.59
CA PRO A 88 8.53 -11.58 -5.92
C PRO A 88 9.82 -10.90 -6.39
N LEU A 89 10.24 -9.81 -5.74
CA LEU A 89 11.41 -9.05 -6.16
C LEU A 89 12.70 -9.72 -5.68
N MET A 90 13.70 -9.81 -6.55
CA MET A 90 15.06 -10.17 -6.15
C MET A 90 15.63 -9.04 -5.30
N CYS A 91 16.22 -9.37 -4.15
CA CYS A 91 16.84 -8.37 -3.29
C CYS A 91 18.09 -8.93 -2.63
N TYR A 92 19.26 -8.45 -3.04
CA TYR A 92 20.49 -8.61 -2.29
C TYR A 92 20.45 -7.59 -1.14
N ASN A 93 20.57 -8.03 0.12
CA ASN A 93 20.47 -7.20 1.33
C ASN A 93 19.06 -6.63 1.64
N HIS A 94 18.01 -7.22 1.03
CA HIS A 94 16.63 -7.23 1.57
C HIS A 94 15.87 -5.90 1.85
N GLY A 95 16.27 -4.76 1.29
CA GLY A 95 15.51 -3.51 1.42
C GLY A 95 14.24 -3.45 0.55
N ILE A 96 13.14 -4.05 1.00
CA ILE A 96 11.82 -3.93 0.34
C ILE A 96 11.01 -2.77 0.93
N LYS A 97 10.51 -1.90 0.05
CA LYS A 97 9.57 -0.84 0.39
C LYS A 97 8.16 -1.23 -0.03
N VAL A 98 7.16 -0.86 0.77
CA VAL A 98 5.75 -0.85 0.35
C VAL A 98 5.42 0.58 -0.09
N LEU A 99 5.05 0.72 -1.36
CA LEU A 99 4.68 1.98 -1.98
C LEU A 99 3.20 2.31 -1.78
N GLY A 100 2.41 1.31 -1.40
CA GLY A 100 0.99 1.43 -1.07
C GLY A 100 0.29 0.08 -1.03
N SER A 101 -0.87 0.06 -0.38
CA SER A 101 -1.79 -1.08 -0.26
C SER A 101 -3.19 -0.63 -0.65
N VAL A 102 -3.81 -1.27 -1.65
CA VAL A 102 -5.17 -0.95 -2.08
C VAL A 102 -5.87 -2.21 -2.58
N ASN A 103 -7.11 -2.43 -2.14
CA ASN A 103 -7.95 -3.54 -2.58
C ASN A 103 -7.30 -4.94 -2.43
N GLY A 104 -6.40 -5.09 -1.45
CA GLY A 104 -5.62 -6.30 -1.25
C GLY A 104 -4.53 -6.57 -2.30
N LEU A 105 -4.12 -5.54 -3.02
CA LEU A 105 -2.86 -5.49 -3.77
C LEU A 105 -1.85 -4.64 -2.99
N LEU A 106 -0.61 -5.12 -2.96
CA LEU A 106 0.55 -4.37 -2.52
C LEU A 106 1.34 -3.91 -3.74
N CYS A 107 1.82 -2.68 -3.72
CA CYS A 107 2.89 -2.27 -4.62
C CYS A 107 4.17 -2.17 -3.82
N ILE A 108 5.20 -2.88 -4.26
CA ILE A 108 6.47 -2.98 -3.57
C ILE A 108 7.62 -2.57 -4.49
N SER A 109 8.72 -2.11 -3.92
CA SER A 109 9.98 -1.92 -4.63
C SER A 109 11.17 -2.46 -3.87
N ASN A 110 12.25 -2.78 -4.58
CA ASN A 110 13.55 -3.14 -3.99
C ASN A 110 14.53 -1.96 -4.02
N VAL A 111 15.76 -2.21 -3.57
CA VAL A 111 16.84 -1.20 -3.49
C VAL A 111 17.36 -0.70 -4.84
N VAL A 112 17.06 -1.40 -5.94
CA VAL A 112 17.42 -0.99 -7.32
C VAL A 112 16.23 -0.40 -8.07
N ASP A 113 15.15 -0.09 -7.36
CA ASP A 113 13.91 0.50 -7.89
C ASP A 113 13.16 -0.39 -8.89
N ASP A 114 13.34 -1.72 -8.84
CA ASP A 114 12.38 -2.64 -9.45
C ASP A 114 11.06 -2.52 -8.69
N ILE A 115 9.95 -2.44 -9.43
CA ILE A 115 8.62 -2.29 -8.85
C ILE A 115 7.78 -3.50 -9.22
N ALA A 116 7.03 -4.04 -8.27
CA ALA A 116 6.03 -5.06 -8.53
C ALA A 116 4.69 -4.70 -7.89
N VAL A 117 3.60 -4.99 -8.60
CA VAL A 117 2.25 -5.06 -8.03
C VAL A 117 1.98 -6.52 -7.69
N TRP A 118 1.58 -6.79 -6.46
CA TRP A 118 1.55 -8.13 -5.90
C TRP A 118 0.28 -8.36 -5.10
N ASN A 119 -0.35 -9.51 -5.32
CA ASN A 119 -1.36 -10.06 -4.43
C ASN A 119 -0.75 -11.24 -3.64
N PRO A 120 -0.38 -11.03 -2.37
CA PRO A 120 0.10 -12.09 -1.48
C PRO A 120 -0.87 -13.27 -1.32
N SER A 121 -2.17 -12.99 -1.24
CA SER A 121 -3.23 -13.95 -0.93
C SER A 121 -3.37 -15.05 -1.97
N ILE A 122 -3.17 -14.68 -3.25
CA ILE A 122 -3.22 -15.62 -4.38
C ILE A 122 -1.83 -15.91 -4.97
N ARG A 123 -0.76 -15.36 -4.35
CA ARG A 123 0.65 -15.50 -4.77
C ARG A 123 0.91 -15.13 -6.23
N LYS A 124 0.18 -14.13 -6.75
CA LYS A 124 0.38 -13.62 -8.11
C LYS A 124 0.94 -12.22 -8.05
N HIS A 125 1.89 -11.93 -8.92
CA HIS A 125 2.49 -10.61 -9.03
C HIS A 125 2.67 -10.22 -10.49
N ARG A 126 2.95 -8.94 -10.69
CA ARG A 126 3.33 -8.36 -11.96
C ARG A 126 4.44 -7.35 -11.74
N VAL A 127 5.57 -7.58 -12.40
CA VAL A 127 6.66 -6.61 -12.42
C VAL A 127 6.26 -5.45 -13.33
N VAL A 128 6.46 -4.23 -12.83
CA VAL A 128 6.27 -3.01 -13.59
C VAL A 128 7.55 -2.78 -14.41
N PRO A 129 7.46 -2.59 -15.73
CA PRO A 129 8.64 -2.41 -16.56
C PRO A 129 9.43 -1.20 -16.09
N PHE A 130 10.74 -1.36 -15.94
CA PHE A 130 11.63 -0.26 -15.65
C PHE A 130 11.51 0.80 -16.75
N LEU A 131 11.42 2.06 -16.35
CA LEU A 131 11.46 3.18 -17.28
C LEU A 131 12.52 4.16 -16.82
N PRO A 132 13.50 4.52 -17.66
CA PRO A 132 14.45 5.56 -17.32
C PRO A 132 13.76 6.89 -17.03
N ILE A 133 14.40 7.74 -16.23
CA ILE A 133 14.01 9.15 -16.14
C ILE A 133 14.49 9.85 -17.42
N GLU A 134 13.59 10.52 -18.13
CA GLU A 134 13.86 11.06 -19.46
C GLU A 134 14.49 12.45 -19.43
N LEU A 135 14.27 13.21 -18.36
CA LEU A 135 14.77 14.57 -18.21
C LEU A 135 16.31 14.57 -18.27
N LYS A 136 16.84 14.83 -19.48
CA LYS A 136 18.28 14.88 -19.77
C LYS A 136 18.92 16.03 -18.99
N ARG A 137 20.19 15.82 -18.64
CA ARG A 137 21.13 16.77 -18.04
C ARG A 137 21.30 18.06 -18.89
N TYR A 138 20.27 18.88 -19.05
CA TYR A 138 20.33 20.11 -19.87
C TYR A 138 21.26 21.18 -19.28
N PHE A 139 21.69 21.05 -18.01
CA PHE A 139 22.52 22.04 -17.31
C PHE A 139 23.71 21.43 -16.53
N GLY A 140 24.43 20.47 -17.11
CA GLY A 140 25.76 20.08 -16.64
C GLY A 140 25.81 19.19 -15.39
N THR A 141 25.01 19.44 -14.35
CA THR A 141 24.92 18.61 -13.13
C THR A 141 23.62 18.93 -12.38
N LYS A 142 22.49 18.32 -12.76
CA LYS A 142 21.30 18.25 -11.88
C LYS A 142 21.14 16.81 -11.42
N SER A 143 21.58 16.50 -10.20
CA SER A 143 21.21 15.23 -9.55
C SER A 143 19.70 15.26 -9.28
N CYS A 144 19.03 14.12 -9.46
CA CYS A 144 17.67 13.95 -8.93
C CYS A 144 17.71 14.24 -7.43
N SER A 145 16.95 15.23 -6.97
CA SER A 145 16.90 15.62 -5.56
C SER A 145 15.76 14.94 -4.82
N VAL A 146 14.69 14.58 -5.55
CA VAL A 146 13.51 13.91 -4.98
C VAL A 146 13.06 12.82 -5.94
N TYR A 147 12.81 11.62 -5.41
CA TYR A 147 12.18 10.53 -6.12
C TYR A 147 11.12 9.90 -5.20
N VAL A 148 9.85 10.11 -5.50
CA VAL A 148 8.74 9.51 -4.74
C VAL A 148 7.81 8.72 -5.65
N LEU A 149 7.24 7.68 -5.09
CA LEU A 149 6.28 6.82 -5.75
C LEU A 149 4.93 6.90 -5.04
N GLY A 150 3.88 6.41 -5.67
CA GLY A 150 2.59 6.18 -5.03
C GLY A 150 1.79 5.15 -5.80
N PHE A 151 1.02 4.33 -5.08
CA PHE A 151 0.19 3.29 -5.66
C PHE A 151 -1.26 3.48 -5.29
N GLY A 152 -2.15 3.43 -6.28
CA GLY A 152 -3.57 3.66 -6.06
C GLY A 152 -4.46 3.04 -7.14
N TYR A 153 -5.75 3.30 -7.00
CA TYR A 153 -6.79 2.71 -7.85
C TYR A 153 -7.69 3.81 -8.44
N ASP A 154 -7.79 3.83 -9.76
CA ASP A 154 -8.75 4.62 -10.54
C ASP A 154 -10.02 3.80 -10.69
N SER A 155 -11.01 4.06 -9.83
CA SER A 155 -12.29 3.35 -9.82
C SER A 155 -13.14 3.65 -11.05
N VAL A 156 -12.93 4.78 -11.73
CA VAL A 156 -13.66 5.17 -12.95
C VAL A 156 -13.23 4.29 -14.12
N ARG A 157 -11.93 3.97 -14.22
CA ARG A 157 -11.37 3.13 -15.29
C ARG A 157 -11.12 1.69 -14.90
N ASP A 158 -11.44 1.32 -13.65
CA ASP A 158 -11.13 0.02 -13.05
C ASP A 158 -9.66 -0.35 -13.28
N ASP A 159 -8.75 0.55 -12.90
CA ASP A 159 -7.33 0.46 -13.21
C ASP A 159 -6.46 0.78 -11.99
N TYR A 160 -5.44 -0.03 -11.76
CA TYR A 160 -4.44 0.22 -10.73
C TYR A 160 -3.29 0.99 -11.34
N LYS A 161 -2.84 2.04 -10.65
CA LYS A 161 -1.84 2.95 -11.15
C LYS A 161 -0.67 3.10 -10.20
N VAL A 162 0.54 3.13 -10.76
CA VAL A 162 1.75 3.53 -10.06
C VAL A 162 2.15 4.90 -10.58
N VAL A 163 2.27 5.87 -9.69
CA VAL A 163 2.74 7.21 -10.02
C VAL A 163 4.17 7.36 -9.57
N ARG A 164 5.00 7.96 -10.42
CA ARG A 164 6.38 8.33 -10.15
C ARG A 164 6.55 9.81 -10.33
N ILE A 165 7.10 10.48 -9.32
CA ILE A 165 7.47 11.89 -9.35
C ILE A 165 8.98 11.98 -9.12
N ALA A 166 9.70 12.49 -10.11
CA ALA A 166 11.11 12.82 -9.98
C ALA A 166 11.27 14.34 -10.04
N GLN A 167 12.04 14.93 -9.12
CA GLN A 167 12.32 16.37 -9.10
C GLN A 167 13.83 16.65 -9.15
N PHE A 168 14.18 17.71 -9.86
CA PHE A 168 15.56 18.09 -10.17
C PHE A 168 15.80 19.54 -9.76
N GLY A 169 16.72 19.76 -8.81
CA GLY A 169 17.13 21.10 -8.41
C GLY A 169 17.99 21.80 -9.47
N GLY A 170 17.74 23.09 -9.73
CA GLY A 170 18.62 23.92 -10.56
C GLY A 170 19.81 24.48 -9.77
N GLY A 171 21.02 24.41 -10.33
CA GLY A 171 22.26 24.94 -9.74
C GLY A 171 22.36 26.48 -9.67
N GLY A 172 21.23 27.19 -9.64
CA GLY A 172 21.16 28.65 -9.58
C GLY A 172 19.77 29.15 -9.90
N LYS A 173 19.15 29.80 -8.91
CA LYS A 173 17.74 30.26 -8.82
C LYS A 173 16.74 29.15 -8.46
N ARG A 174 15.77 29.57 -7.64
CA ARG A 174 14.76 28.84 -6.85
C ARG A 174 13.76 27.99 -7.66
N SER A 175 14.16 27.46 -8.81
CA SER A 175 13.33 26.67 -9.71
C SER A 175 13.77 25.21 -9.69
N PHE A 176 12.80 24.31 -9.54
CA PHE A 176 12.97 22.89 -9.79
C PHE A 176 12.21 22.51 -11.06
N GLU A 177 12.64 21.42 -11.69
CA GLU A 177 11.86 20.74 -12.74
C GLU A 177 11.33 19.43 -12.16
N SER A 178 10.15 19.01 -12.58
CA SER A 178 9.60 17.72 -12.20
C SER A 178 9.22 16.91 -13.43
N GLU A 179 9.39 15.59 -13.33
CA GLU A 179 8.88 14.63 -14.30
C GLU A 179 7.89 13.73 -13.57
N VAL A 180 6.65 13.68 -14.08
CA VAL A 180 5.62 12.81 -13.52
C VAL A 180 5.18 11.80 -14.55
N LYS A 181 5.27 10.52 -14.17
CA LYS A 181 4.82 9.41 -15.01
C LYS A 181 3.86 8.51 -14.25
N VAL A 182 2.88 8.00 -14.98
CA VAL A 182 1.85 7.11 -14.47
C VAL A 182 1.92 5.81 -15.25
N TYR A 183 2.11 4.70 -14.54
CA TYR A 183 1.95 3.36 -15.06
C TYR A 183 0.51 2.92 -14.89
N SER A 184 -0.11 2.45 -15.95
CA SER A 184 -1.42 1.79 -15.91
C SER A 184 -1.21 0.28 -15.90
N LEU A 185 -1.72 -0.41 -14.88
CA LEU A 185 -1.64 -1.87 -14.81
C LEU A 185 -2.47 -2.52 -15.92
N ARG A 186 -3.60 -1.92 -16.27
CA ARG A 186 -4.49 -2.36 -17.36
C ARG A 186 -3.85 -2.20 -18.74
N LYS A 187 -3.27 -1.03 -19.03
CA LYS A 187 -2.62 -0.75 -20.32
C LYS A 187 -1.19 -1.30 -20.42
N GLN A 188 -0.61 -1.66 -19.28
CA GLN A 188 0.74 -2.22 -19.17
C GLN A 188 1.82 -1.28 -19.72
N SER A 189 1.60 0.02 -19.57
CA SER A 189 2.45 1.06 -20.14
C SER A 189 2.55 2.25 -19.21
N TRP A 190 3.73 2.84 -19.19
CA TRP A 190 3.94 4.17 -18.62
C TRP A 190 3.49 5.25 -19.58
N ARG A 191 3.07 6.39 -19.01
CA ARG A 191 2.85 7.63 -19.76
C ARG A 191 3.22 8.83 -18.89
N ARG A 192 3.68 9.89 -19.54
CA ARG A 192 3.91 11.18 -18.88
C ARG A 192 2.57 11.92 -18.70
N ILE A 193 2.44 12.64 -17.59
CA ILE A 193 1.35 13.59 -17.33
C ILE A 193 1.92 14.99 -17.07
N GLY A 194 1.07 15.95 -16.71
CA GLY A 194 1.51 17.28 -16.32
C GLY A 194 2.55 17.24 -15.19
N ASP A 195 3.50 18.17 -15.23
CA ASP A 195 4.56 18.26 -14.22
C ASP A 195 3.96 18.66 -12.85
N MET A 196 4.58 18.20 -11.77
CA MET A 196 4.20 18.54 -10.40
C MET A 196 4.65 19.97 -10.07
N PRO A 197 3.73 20.92 -9.79
CA PRO A 197 4.08 22.33 -9.60
C PRO A 197 4.60 22.64 -8.18
N TYR A 198 4.54 21.67 -7.25
CA TYR A 198 4.99 21.83 -5.86
C TYR A 198 6.24 20.99 -5.56
N CYS A 199 7.09 21.45 -4.65
CA CYS A 199 8.27 20.71 -4.22
C CYS A 199 7.88 19.66 -3.17
N VAL A 200 8.22 18.40 -3.41
CA VAL A 200 8.00 17.33 -2.42
C VAL A 200 9.06 17.47 -1.33
N LEU A 201 8.63 17.55 -0.07
CA LEU A 201 9.52 17.89 1.05
C LEU A 201 10.21 16.68 1.67
N TYR A 202 9.59 15.50 1.57
CA TYR A 202 10.06 14.28 2.20
C TYR A 202 10.32 13.22 1.12
N PRO A 203 11.54 13.13 0.58
CA PRO A 203 11.89 12.18 -0.48
C PRO A 203 11.70 10.71 -0.09
N GLY A 204 11.59 10.40 1.21
CA GLY A 204 11.29 9.07 1.73
C GLY A 204 9.79 8.75 1.87
N ALA A 205 8.91 9.76 1.78
CA ALA A 205 7.47 9.59 2.01
C ALA A 205 6.74 9.37 0.68
N ASN A 206 6.37 8.12 0.41
CA ASN A 206 5.55 7.76 -0.75
C ASN A 206 4.11 8.31 -0.61
N GLY A 207 3.40 8.37 -1.73
CA GLY A 207 2.06 8.92 -1.82
C GLY A 207 1.02 8.07 -1.11
N VAL A 208 0.18 8.72 -0.31
CA VAL A 208 -0.88 8.08 0.46
C VAL A 208 -2.18 8.03 -0.35
N PHE A 209 -2.67 6.83 -0.66
CA PHE A 209 -3.87 6.66 -1.50
C PHE A 209 -5.17 6.60 -0.71
N THR A 210 -6.10 7.49 -1.02
CA THR A 210 -7.48 7.41 -0.51
C THR A 210 -8.42 8.19 -1.43
N ASN A 211 -9.69 7.80 -1.49
CA ASN A 211 -10.73 8.51 -2.23
C ASN A 211 -10.36 8.83 -3.70
N GLY A 212 -9.70 7.89 -4.38
CA GLY A 212 -9.32 8.03 -5.80
C GLY A 212 -8.10 8.92 -6.06
N ALA A 213 -7.43 9.42 -5.03
CA ALA A 213 -6.27 10.31 -5.18
C ALA A 213 -5.08 9.86 -4.32
N LEU A 214 -3.87 10.21 -4.78
CA LEU A 214 -2.63 10.09 -4.01
C LEU A 214 -2.29 11.42 -3.37
N HIS A 215 -1.82 11.40 -2.11
CA HIS A 215 -1.58 12.60 -1.32
C HIS A 215 -0.11 12.68 -0.89
N TRP A 216 0.48 13.87 -0.98
CA TRP A 216 1.82 14.16 -0.51
C TRP A 216 1.85 15.46 0.28
N VAL A 217 2.81 15.57 1.20
CA VAL A 217 3.18 16.83 1.84
C VAL A 217 4.21 17.53 0.97
N VAL A 218 3.91 18.78 0.62
CA VAL A 218 4.70 19.56 -0.34
C VAL A 218 4.90 20.99 0.15
N GLY A 219 5.90 21.66 -0.38
CA GLY A 219 6.14 23.10 -0.20
C GLY A 219 6.07 23.83 -1.53
N GLU A 220 5.87 25.14 -1.49
CA GLU A 220 5.85 25.97 -2.71
C GLU A 220 7.22 26.00 -3.41
N ASN A 221 8.31 25.98 -2.65
CA ASN A 221 9.67 25.86 -3.19
C ASN A 221 10.65 25.22 -2.18
N PRO A 222 11.82 24.71 -2.62
CA PRO A 222 12.75 23.95 -1.77
C PRO A 222 13.35 24.73 -0.58
N GLU A 223 13.36 26.06 -0.66
CA GLU A 223 13.96 26.96 0.35
C GLU A 223 12.90 27.81 1.07
N SER A 224 11.62 27.51 0.88
CA SER A 224 10.53 28.34 1.37
C SER A 224 10.35 28.13 2.87
N ASN A 225 10.31 29.22 3.63
CA ASN A 225 9.81 29.24 5.01
C ASN A 225 8.27 29.19 5.08
N VAL A 226 7.57 28.91 3.97
CA VAL A 226 6.11 28.82 3.92
C VAL A 226 5.65 27.50 4.53
N ALA A 227 4.44 27.51 5.11
CA ALA A 227 3.84 26.33 5.71
C ALA A 227 3.67 25.20 4.69
N ASN A 228 4.05 23.99 5.09
CA ASN A 228 3.81 22.77 4.34
C ASN A 228 2.32 22.63 4.00
N ILE A 229 2.01 22.23 2.77
CA ILE A 229 0.65 21.96 2.30
C ILE A 229 0.48 20.50 1.90
N VAL A 230 -0.78 20.07 1.79
CA VAL A 230 -1.13 18.73 1.29
C VAL A 230 -1.68 18.89 -0.11
N VAL A 231 -1.10 18.17 -1.07
CA VAL A 231 -1.56 18.13 -2.46
C VAL A 231 -1.99 16.71 -2.81
N ALA A 232 -3.13 16.62 -3.47
CA ALA A 232 -3.68 15.40 -4.03
C ALA A 232 -3.48 15.38 -5.55
N LEU A 233 -3.05 14.24 -6.09
CA LEU A 233 -3.17 13.91 -7.51
C LEU A 233 -4.37 12.97 -7.66
N ASP A 234 -5.42 13.46 -8.31
CA ASP A 234 -6.58 12.64 -8.63
C ASP A 234 -6.21 11.62 -9.72
N LEU A 235 -6.37 10.32 -9.48
CA LEU A 235 -5.95 9.31 -10.46
C LEU A 235 -6.94 9.18 -11.63
N GLY A 236 -8.17 9.66 -11.50
CA GLY A 236 -9.18 9.63 -12.54
C GLY A 236 -9.01 10.76 -13.55
N VAL A 237 -8.83 12.00 -13.09
CA VAL A 237 -8.59 13.14 -13.99
C VAL A 237 -7.12 13.42 -14.25
N GLU A 238 -6.23 12.94 -13.38
CA GLU A 238 -4.78 13.14 -13.43
C GLU A 238 -4.37 14.60 -13.37
N ASP A 239 -5.00 15.30 -12.42
CA ASP A 239 -4.74 16.69 -12.12
C ASP A 239 -4.51 16.88 -10.61
N TYR A 240 -3.80 17.95 -10.28
CA TYR A 240 -3.41 18.29 -8.94
C TYR A 240 -4.44 19.20 -8.28
N ARG A 241 -4.68 18.99 -7.00
CA ARG A 241 -5.47 19.90 -6.19
C ARG A 241 -4.96 19.96 -4.77
N GLU A 242 -5.06 21.13 -4.17
CA GLU A 242 -4.75 21.31 -2.76
C GLU A 242 -5.85 20.68 -1.89
N VAL A 243 -5.42 20.06 -0.79
CA VAL A 243 -6.31 19.53 0.24
C VAL A 243 -6.22 20.44 1.44
N LEU A 244 -7.35 21.05 1.79
CA LEU A 244 -7.43 21.95 2.92
C LEU A 244 -7.09 21.21 4.22
N GLN A 245 -6.18 21.81 4.99
CA GLN A 245 -5.72 21.28 6.26
C GLN A 245 -6.71 21.63 7.40
N PRO A 246 -6.74 20.83 8.47
CA PRO A 246 -7.41 21.20 9.72
C PRO A 246 -6.87 22.51 10.32
N GLU A 247 -7.66 23.11 11.19
CA GLU A 247 -7.28 24.34 11.88
C GLU A 247 -6.41 24.07 13.11
N TYR A 248 -5.29 24.78 13.18
CA TYR A 248 -4.31 24.68 14.25
C TYR A 248 -4.00 26.03 14.87
N LYS A 249 -3.83 26.05 16.20
CA LYS A 249 -3.37 27.24 16.92
C LYS A 249 -1.87 27.46 16.81
N ASP A 250 -1.10 26.37 16.90
CA ASP A 250 0.36 26.35 16.75
C ASP A 250 0.69 25.75 15.39
N LYS A 251 1.65 26.31 14.67
CA LYS A 251 2.09 25.88 13.33
C LYS A 251 3.50 25.28 13.33
N ASN A 252 4.12 25.12 14.49
CA ASN A 252 5.47 24.58 14.62
C ASN A 252 5.43 23.05 14.77
N PHE A 253 5.11 22.35 13.69
CA PHE A 253 5.07 20.89 13.64
C PHE A 253 5.46 20.38 12.25
N TYR A 254 5.90 19.12 12.19
CA TYR A 254 6.03 18.39 10.94
C TYR A 254 4.71 17.69 10.59
N ILE A 255 4.47 17.51 9.29
CA ILE A 255 3.25 16.86 8.80
C ILE A 255 3.62 15.48 8.29
N ASP A 256 2.95 14.47 8.83
CA ASP A 256 2.87 13.14 8.22
C ASP A 256 1.44 12.85 7.77
N LEU A 257 1.30 11.96 6.80
CA LEU A 257 0.01 11.50 6.27
C LEU A 257 -0.15 10.01 6.52
N GLY A 258 -1.38 9.58 6.73
CA GLY A 258 -1.72 8.17 6.91
C GLY A 258 -3.13 7.87 6.43
N ILE A 259 -3.56 6.62 6.62
CA ILE A 259 -4.91 6.17 6.31
C ILE A 259 -5.44 5.41 7.50
N LEU A 260 -6.68 5.68 7.88
CA LEU A 260 -7.39 4.88 8.87
C LEU A 260 -8.82 4.65 8.39
N ARG A 261 -9.20 3.38 8.17
CA ARG A 261 -10.49 2.98 7.57
C ARG A 261 -10.84 3.76 6.30
N GLY A 262 -9.86 3.89 5.40
CA GLY A 262 -10.05 4.60 4.14
C GLY A 262 -10.15 6.11 4.26
N CYS A 263 -10.14 6.70 5.46
CA CYS A 263 -10.09 8.15 5.63
C CYS A 263 -8.65 8.65 5.61
N LEU A 264 -8.43 9.85 5.07
CA LEU A 264 -7.13 10.52 5.13
C LEU A 264 -6.85 10.94 6.58
N CYS A 265 -5.67 10.55 7.08
CA CYS A 265 -5.16 11.01 8.36
C CYS A 265 -4.12 12.12 8.16
N PHE A 266 -4.22 13.15 8.97
CA PHE A 266 -3.22 14.20 9.10
C PHE A 266 -2.58 14.09 10.49
N LEU A 267 -1.26 13.98 10.53
CA LEU A 267 -0.50 13.85 11.77
C LEU A 267 0.34 15.10 11.98
N ALA A 268 -0.01 15.87 13.01
CA ALA A 268 0.75 17.04 13.42
C ALA A 268 1.77 16.62 14.49
N ASN A 269 3.03 16.54 14.09
CA ASN A 269 4.12 16.09 14.93
C ASN A 269 4.87 17.26 15.58
N PHE A 270 4.55 17.51 16.85
CA PHE A 270 5.25 18.47 17.71
C PHE A 270 6.44 17.76 18.36
N LEU A 271 7.61 17.85 17.71
CA LEU A 271 8.81 17.11 18.12
C LEU A 271 9.07 17.19 19.64
N GLY A 272 9.26 16.01 20.24
CA GLY A 272 9.56 15.87 21.67
C GLY A 272 8.40 16.24 22.60
N GLN A 273 7.21 16.53 22.07
CA GLN A 273 6.04 16.90 22.87
C GLN A 273 4.88 15.93 22.67
N ARG A 274 4.34 15.87 21.45
CA ARG A 274 3.17 15.04 21.12
C ARG A 274 2.98 14.90 19.61
N VAL A 275 2.20 13.90 19.22
CA VAL A 275 1.65 13.78 17.86
C VAL A 275 0.12 13.84 17.97
N ASP A 276 -0.48 14.81 17.27
CA ASP A 276 -1.93 14.92 17.16
C ASP A 276 -2.40 14.25 15.86
N VAL A 277 -3.28 13.26 15.97
CA VAL A 277 -3.83 12.52 14.83
C VAL A 277 -5.22 13.04 14.49
N TRP A 278 -5.39 13.52 13.27
CA TRP A 278 -6.64 14.03 12.73
C TRP A 278 -7.14 13.12 11.62
N ILE A 279 -8.46 13.00 11.50
CA ILE A 279 -9.11 12.21 10.46
C ILE A 279 -10.11 13.09 9.70
N MET A 280 -10.08 13.03 8.37
CA MET A 280 -11.03 13.69 7.50
C MET A 280 -12.23 12.77 7.30
N LYS A 281 -13.34 13.07 7.98
CA LYS A 281 -14.55 12.21 7.93
C LYS A 281 -15.29 12.31 6.60
N GLU A 282 -15.29 13.48 5.99
CA GLU A 282 -15.88 13.73 4.68
C GLU A 282 -14.79 14.26 3.76
N TYR A 283 -14.46 13.47 2.74
CA TYR A 283 -13.31 13.75 1.91
C TYR A 283 -13.43 15.09 1.16
N GLY A 284 -12.40 15.92 1.24
CA GLY A 284 -12.36 17.26 0.64
C GLY A 284 -13.06 18.36 1.43
N VAL A 285 -13.77 18.03 2.51
CA VAL A 285 -14.47 19.01 3.36
C VAL A 285 -13.59 19.37 4.56
N ARG A 286 -13.15 20.63 4.63
CA ARG A 286 -12.22 21.12 5.67
C ARG A 286 -12.82 20.99 7.07
N GLU A 287 -14.10 21.31 7.21
CA GLU A 287 -14.83 21.29 8.48
C GLU A 287 -15.03 19.87 9.01
N SER A 288 -14.82 18.85 8.17
CA SER A 288 -14.95 17.44 8.55
C SER A 288 -13.71 16.88 9.27
N TRP A 289 -12.61 17.63 9.28
CA TRP A 289 -11.43 17.24 10.03
C TRP A 289 -11.74 17.21 11.52
N THR A 290 -11.49 16.07 12.13
CA THR A 290 -11.67 15.89 13.57
C THR A 290 -10.41 15.32 14.18
N LYS A 291 -9.96 15.91 15.30
CA LYS A 291 -8.86 15.33 16.07
C LYS A 291 -9.36 14.04 16.69
N LEU A 292 -8.79 12.92 16.29
CA LEU A 292 -9.18 11.60 16.78
C LEU A 292 -8.54 11.34 18.14
N PHE A 293 -7.22 11.54 18.26
CA PHE A 293 -6.48 11.42 19.51
C PHE A 293 -5.14 12.16 19.44
N SER A 294 -4.46 12.22 20.59
CA SER A 294 -3.10 12.76 20.75
C SER A 294 -2.28 11.76 21.55
N VAL A 295 -1.04 11.55 21.13
CA VAL A 295 -0.05 10.75 21.88
C VAL A 295 1.03 11.70 22.39
N ALA A 296 1.20 11.78 23.71
CA ALA A 296 2.25 12.58 24.31
C ALA A 296 3.58 11.79 24.37
N GLN A 297 4.70 12.52 24.33
CA GLN A 297 6.05 11.97 24.44
C GLN A 297 6.23 11.08 25.69
N GLY A 298 5.55 11.41 26.80
CA GLY A 298 5.62 10.63 28.05
C GLY A 298 4.84 9.32 28.03
N GLU A 299 4.02 9.05 27.01
CA GLU A 299 3.24 7.80 26.90
C GLU A 299 4.00 6.69 26.17
N VAL A 300 5.06 7.05 25.42
CA VAL A 300 5.88 6.14 24.63
C VAL A 300 7.29 6.01 25.21
N ASN A 301 7.99 4.94 24.83
CA ASN A 301 9.40 4.75 25.20
C ASN A 301 10.28 5.37 24.12
N GLY A 302 11.37 6.04 24.50
CA GLY A 302 12.27 6.68 23.53
C GLY A 302 11.72 8.03 23.05
N PHE A 303 12.04 8.42 21.82
CA PHE A 303 11.55 9.67 21.23
C PHE A 303 10.24 9.44 20.49
N LEU A 304 9.44 10.49 20.31
CA LEU A 304 8.24 10.47 19.48
C LEU A 304 8.54 11.20 18.17
N ARG A 305 9.13 10.49 17.21
CA ARG A 305 9.57 11.01 15.90
C ARG A 305 8.60 10.70 14.78
N SER A 306 7.93 9.55 14.82
CA SER A 306 6.91 9.15 13.86
C SER A 306 5.82 8.33 14.56
N LEU A 307 4.61 8.45 14.04
CA LEU A 307 3.46 7.67 14.46
C LEU A 307 2.67 7.29 13.21
N LYS A 308 2.12 6.09 13.15
CA LYS A 308 1.27 5.67 12.03
C LYS A 308 0.05 4.90 12.54
N PRO A 309 -1.17 5.44 12.39
CA PRO A 309 -2.37 4.66 12.67
C PRO A 309 -2.57 3.60 11.57
N LEU A 310 -2.90 2.37 11.97
CA LEU A 310 -3.01 1.23 11.05
C LEU A 310 -4.44 0.70 10.93
N ALA A 311 -5.10 0.48 12.07
CA ALA A 311 -6.43 -0.14 12.09
C ALA A 311 -7.19 0.17 13.39
N TYR A 312 -8.51 0.09 13.35
CA TYR A 312 -9.34 0.08 14.56
C TYR A 312 -9.54 -1.34 15.06
N SER A 313 -9.70 -1.51 16.37
CA SER A 313 -10.29 -2.75 16.91
C SER A 313 -11.72 -2.95 16.39
N LYS A 314 -12.22 -4.17 16.45
CA LYS A 314 -13.60 -4.57 16.06
C LYS A 314 -14.63 -3.78 16.85
N SER A 315 -14.32 -3.47 18.11
CA SER A 315 -15.19 -2.62 18.95
C SER A 315 -15.17 -1.13 18.56
N GLY A 316 -14.20 -0.70 17.74
CA GLY A 316 -14.00 0.69 17.34
C GLY A 316 -13.46 1.61 18.45
N ASN A 317 -13.16 1.07 19.63
CA ASN A 317 -12.72 1.86 20.79
C ASN A 317 -11.21 2.01 20.89
N GLU A 318 -10.44 1.25 20.12
CA GLU A 318 -8.98 1.25 20.16
C GLU A 318 -8.42 1.37 18.75
N VAL A 319 -7.25 2.00 18.63
CA VAL A 319 -6.51 2.14 17.36
C VAL A 319 -5.15 1.47 17.52
N LEU A 320 -4.82 0.59 16.58
CA LEU A 320 -3.49 0.03 16.44
C LEU A 320 -2.58 1.09 15.82
N ILE A 321 -1.49 1.41 16.51
CA ILE A 321 -0.52 2.42 16.11
C ILE A 321 0.87 1.79 16.04
N GLU A 322 1.61 2.14 15.00
CA GLU A 322 3.06 1.98 14.94
C GLU A 322 3.72 3.26 15.43
N HIS A 323 4.78 3.11 16.23
CA HIS A 323 5.56 4.21 16.79
C HIS A 323 7.05 4.00 16.48
N ASP A 324 7.67 5.02 15.88
CA ASP A 324 9.11 5.12 15.60
C ASP A 324 9.74 3.93 14.85
N ASN A 325 8.95 3.14 14.13
CA ASN A 325 9.38 1.89 13.48
C ASN A 325 9.95 0.87 14.48
N LEU A 326 9.51 0.92 15.75
CA LEU A 326 10.04 0.11 16.87
C LEU A 326 8.94 -0.61 17.63
N ASP A 327 7.80 0.05 17.86
CA ASP A 327 6.75 -0.44 18.72
C ASP A 327 5.42 -0.49 17.97
N LEU A 328 4.66 -1.56 18.19
CA LEU A 328 3.29 -1.72 17.73
C LEU A 328 2.38 -1.75 18.97
N CYS A 329 1.47 -0.79 19.10
CA CYS A 329 0.72 -0.57 20.33
C CYS A 329 -0.77 -0.33 20.07
N TRP A 330 -1.60 -0.68 21.05
CA TRP A 330 -2.99 -0.25 21.10
C TRP A 330 -3.14 1.07 21.84
N TYR A 331 -3.80 2.03 21.21
CA TYR A 331 -4.24 3.28 21.84
C TYR A 331 -5.74 3.18 22.15
N ASP A 332 -6.12 3.40 23.42
CA ASP A 332 -7.52 3.40 23.86
C ASP A 332 -8.11 4.81 23.67
N LEU A 333 -9.10 4.94 22.78
CA LEU A 333 -9.72 6.23 22.45
C LEU A 333 -10.57 6.81 23.58
N LYS A 334 -11.13 5.94 24.44
CA LYS A 334 -11.97 6.37 25.57
C LYS A 334 -11.10 6.86 26.73
N ARG A 335 -10.06 6.09 27.06
CA ARG A 335 -9.11 6.42 28.12
C ARG A 335 -8.06 7.44 27.70
N LYS A 336 -7.88 7.64 26.39
CA LYS A 336 -6.91 8.56 25.77
C LYS A 336 -5.49 8.25 26.22
N GLN A 337 -5.11 6.99 26.16
CA GLN A 337 -3.78 6.54 26.54
C GLN A 337 -3.35 5.30 25.76
N ILE A 338 -2.04 5.11 25.65
CA ILE A 338 -1.49 3.82 25.22
C ILE A 338 -1.81 2.74 26.25
N LYS A 339 -2.31 1.60 25.78
CA LYS A 339 -2.74 0.48 26.61
C LYS A 339 -1.67 -0.61 26.67
N ASN A 340 -1.50 -1.35 25.57
CA ASN A 340 -0.63 -2.52 25.51
C ASN A 340 0.26 -2.44 24.27
N ARG A 341 1.54 -2.81 24.46
CA ARG A 341 2.47 -3.10 23.37
C ARG A 341 2.27 -4.53 22.91
N ILE A 342 2.39 -4.76 21.62
CA ILE A 342 2.35 -6.10 21.05
C ILE A 342 3.75 -6.71 21.20
N PRO A 343 3.91 -7.82 21.94
CA PRO A 343 5.22 -8.46 22.12
C PRO A 343 5.63 -9.24 20.86
N GLY A 344 6.93 -9.56 20.78
CA GLY A 344 7.48 -10.39 19.69
C GLY A 344 7.68 -9.63 18.37
N MET A 345 7.65 -8.30 18.40
CA MET A 345 7.97 -7.48 17.22
C MET A 345 9.47 -7.51 16.91
N PRO A 346 9.87 -7.36 15.63
CA PRO A 346 11.27 -7.20 15.26
C PRO A 346 11.89 -5.94 15.89
N TYR A 347 13.22 -5.88 15.97
CA TYR A 347 13.93 -4.72 16.53
C TYR A 347 13.60 -3.40 15.82
N SER A 348 13.42 -3.44 14.49
CA SER A 348 12.87 -2.32 13.74
C SER A 348 12.05 -2.84 12.56
N PHE A 349 10.92 -2.18 12.29
CA PHE A 349 10.03 -2.54 11.21
C PHE A 349 9.17 -1.35 10.77
N GLU A 350 8.69 -1.39 9.53
CA GLU A 350 7.57 -0.56 9.07
C GLU A 350 6.33 -1.44 8.94
N ALA A 351 5.17 -0.95 9.35
CA ALA A 351 3.91 -1.70 9.30
C ALA A 351 2.90 -1.09 8.32
N ASP A 352 2.15 -1.96 7.64
CA ASP A 352 1.10 -1.60 6.71
C ASP A 352 -0.12 -2.50 6.88
N ALA A 353 -1.31 -1.92 6.85
CA ALA A 353 -2.56 -2.68 6.82
C ALA A 353 -2.79 -3.30 5.44
N PHE A 354 -3.12 -4.58 5.42
CA PHE A 354 -3.38 -5.35 4.21
C PHE A 354 -4.65 -6.17 4.35
N VAL A 355 -5.60 -5.99 3.44
CA VAL A 355 -6.82 -6.79 3.39
C VAL A 355 -6.61 -7.90 2.38
N GLU A 356 -6.91 -9.14 2.75
CA GLU A 356 -6.86 -10.27 1.84
C GLU A 356 -7.81 -10.09 0.65
N SER A 357 -7.42 -10.52 -0.53
CA SER A 357 -8.29 -10.42 -1.70
C SER A 357 -8.05 -11.50 -2.75
N LEU A 358 -9.06 -11.71 -3.59
CA LEU A 358 -8.97 -12.50 -4.82
C LEU A 358 -8.62 -11.66 -6.06
N ILE A 359 -8.25 -10.39 -5.89
CA ILE A 359 -8.01 -9.47 -7.01
C ILE A 359 -6.84 -9.98 -7.86
N SER A 360 -7.08 -10.13 -9.16
CA SER A 360 -6.03 -10.49 -10.12
C SER A 360 -5.14 -9.28 -10.45
N VAL A 361 -3.83 -9.51 -10.45
CA VAL A 361 -2.83 -8.56 -10.98
C VAL A 361 -2.75 -8.56 -12.52
N ASN A 362 -3.45 -9.49 -13.17
CA ASN A 362 -3.52 -9.63 -14.62
C ASN A 362 -4.96 -9.39 -15.08
N PRO A 363 -5.31 -8.17 -15.53
CA PRO A 363 -6.68 -7.81 -15.87
C PRO A 363 -7.21 -8.56 -17.12
N ASN A 364 -6.33 -9.01 -18.01
CA ASN A 364 -6.73 -9.57 -19.32
C ASN A 364 -7.02 -11.09 -19.31
N ARG A 365 -6.89 -11.80 -18.18
CA ARG A 365 -7.13 -13.26 -18.15
C ARG A 365 -8.61 -13.66 -18.10
N HIS A 366 -9.54 -12.70 -18.04
CA HIS A 366 -10.97 -13.01 -17.96
C HIS A 366 -11.68 -13.20 -19.31
N LEU A 367 -10.95 -13.26 -20.43
CA LEU A 367 -11.57 -13.44 -21.76
C LEU A 367 -11.07 -14.62 -22.59
N ASP A 368 -9.97 -15.29 -22.26
CA ASP A 368 -9.53 -16.46 -23.04
C ASP A 368 -9.57 -17.72 -22.19
N GLY A 369 -10.60 -18.53 -22.45
CA GLY A 369 -10.51 -19.95 -22.18
C GLY A 369 -9.32 -20.51 -22.94
N ARG A 370 -8.41 -21.17 -22.20
CA ARG A 370 -7.28 -21.97 -22.70
C ARG A 370 -6.44 -21.29 -23.80
N THR A 371 -5.35 -20.63 -23.42
CA THR A 371 -4.28 -20.29 -24.39
C THR A 371 -2.87 -20.57 -23.84
N GLN A 372 -2.28 -21.59 -24.47
CA GLN A 372 -0.90 -21.76 -24.96
C GLN A 372 0.33 -21.71 -24.05
N ASP A 373 0.32 -21.15 -22.84
CA ASP A 373 1.55 -21.16 -22.00
C ASP A 373 1.84 -22.55 -21.39
N GLU A 374 0.82 -23.40 -21.20
CA GLU A 374 1.02 -24.76 -20.66
C GLU A 374 1.55 -25.74 -21.72
N ASN A 375 1.52 -25.39 -23.01
CA ASN A 375 2.01 -26.27 -24.08
C ASN A 375 3.50 -26.06 -24.40
N GLU A 376 4.07 -24.88 -24.11
CA GLU A 376 5.50 -24.64 -24.33
C GLU A 376 6.37 -25.33 -23.26
N ASP A 377 5.90 -25.40 -22.01
CA ASP A 377 6.59 -26.13 -20.93
C ASP A 377 6.51 -27.65 -21.08
N MET A 378 5.51 -28.18 -21.80
CA MET A 378 5.42 -29.61 -22.14
C MET A 378 6.33 -29.97 -23.32
N ASN A 379 6.43 -29.12 -24.35
CA ASN A 379 7.30 -29.40 -25.50
C ASN A 379 8.80 -29.32 -25.15
N MET A 380 9.21 -28.47 -24.20
CA MET A 380 10.62 -28.41 -23.75
C MET A 380 11.03 -29.63 -22.89
N ARG A 381 10.09 -30.39 -22.32
CA ARG A 381 10.40 -31.59 -21.53
C ARG A 381 10.66 -32.83 -22.38
N ASP A 382 10.10 -32.91 -23.57
CA ASP A 382 10.27 -34.07 -24.45
C ASP A 382 11.57 -33.99 -25.28
N ASP A 383 12.07 -32.79 -25.60
CA ASP A 383 13.32 -32.63 -26.36
C ASP A 383 14.58 -33.00 -25.56
N PHE A 384 14.52 -32.97 -24.22
CA PHE A 384 15.67 -33.28 -23.36
C PHE A 384 15.96 -34.79 -23.23
N LEU A 385 15.04 -35.66 -23.68
CA LEU A 385 15.19 -37.12 -23.63
C LEU A 385 15.59 -37.74 -24.98
N SER A 386 15.68 -36.94 -26.05
CA SER A 386 15.95 -37.44 -27.41
C SER A 386 17.42 -37.46 -27.86
N GLU A 387 18.35 -36.87 -27.12
CA GLU A 387 19.79 -36.95 -27.47
C GLU A 387 20.51 -38.03 -26.65
N GLY A 388 20.67 -39.20 -27.27
CA GLY A 388 21.37 -40.35 -26.71
C GLY A 388 22.86 -40.09 -26.45
N PHE A 389 23.27 -40.21 -25.20
CA PHE A 389 24.68 -40.29 -24.80
C PHE A 389 25.30 -41.59 -25.32
N LYS A 390 26.23 -41.50 -26.28
CA LYS A 390 27.16 -42.59 -26.62
C LYS A 390 28.30 -42.62 -25.60
N LEU A 391 28.30 -43.63 -24.73
CA LEU A 391 29.48 -44.03 -23.97
C LEU A 391 30.48 -44.69 -24.93
N VAL A 392 31.68 -44.11 -25.03
CA VAL A 392 32.85 -44.75 -25.63
C VAL A 392 33.54 -45.54 -24.53
N LEU A 393 33.66 -46.85 -24.74
CA LEU A 393 34.35 -47.81 -23.88
C LEU A 393 35.86 -47.58 -23.84
#